data_AF-A0A816E8L5-F1
#
_entry.id   AF-A0A816E8L5-F1
#
_cell.length_a   1.000
_cell.length_b   1.000
_cell.length_c   1.000
_cell.angle_alpha   90.00
_cell.angle_beta   90.00
_cell.angle_gamma   90.00
#
_symmetry.space_group_name_H-M   'P 1'
#
loop_
_entity.id
_entity.type
_entity.pdbx_description
1 polymer ?
#
loop_
_entity_poly.entity_id
_entity_poly.type
_entity_poly.pdbx_seq_one_letter_code
_entity_poly.pdbx_strand_id
1 'polypeptide(L)'
;WPNLEYFDNVRFSTDHYVSFKLVYNLRQLVIGKGTSWSNVTKEELSKISPKDNSYKGFPPLYITAGTNEISIDAIRDMTEKMKLSGVEVILDEGEGLMHTYALFHMWSPQSRWVQEKIRQWSREQLLIGMQSKSNINRVTINPACV
;
A
#
# COMPACT_ATOMS: atom_id res chain seq x y z
N TRP A 1 -10.74 13.10 9.10
CA TRP A 1 -9.33 13.34 8.80
C TRP A 1 -8.68 13.95 10.02
N PRO A 2 -7.43 13.61 10.38
CA PRO A 2 -6.81 14.24 11.54
C PRO A 2 -6.70 15.75 11.27
N ASN A 3 -6.68 16.55 12.34
CA ASN A 3 -6.54 18.00 12.30
C ASN A 3 -5.46 18.41 11.29
N LEU A 4 -5.59 19.60 10.69
CA LEU A 4 -4.54 20.20 9.87
C LEU A 4 -3.15 20.15 10.56
N GLU A 5 -3.14 20.12 11.90
CA GLU A 5 -1.98 19.87 12.76
C GLU A 5 -1.21 18.57 12.50
N TYR A 6 -1.82 17.53 11.94
CA TYR A 6 -1.11 16.30 11.56
C TYR A 6 -0.09 16.58 10.46
N PHE A 7 -0.43 17.47 9.51
CA PHE A 7 0.46 17.89 8.43
C PHE A 7 1.43 18.99 8.84
N ASP A 8 1.10 19.75 9.90
CA ASP A 8 2.01 20.72 10.49
C ASP A 8 3.15 20.07 11.30
N ASN A 9 3.03 18.77 11.63
CA ASN A 9 4.02 18.01 12.41
C ASN A 9 4.74 16.90 11.60
N VAL A 10 4.41 16.70 10.31
CA VAL A 10 5.17 15.78 9.45
C VAL A 10 6.56 16.35 9.24
N ARG A 11 7.60 15.60 9.62
CA ARG A 11 9.01 16.03 9.50
C ARG A 11 9.30 16.45 8.04
N PHE A 12 9.31 17.77 7.83
CA PHE A 12 9.30 18.45 6.52
C PHE A 12 10.55 18.29 5.64
N SER A 13 11.54 17.49 6.05
CA SER A 13 12.90 17.58 5.48
C SER A 13 13.41 16.30 4.82
N THR A 14 12.65 15.21 4.84
CA THR A 14 13.16 13.89 4.48
C THR A 14 12.89 13.47 3.05
N ASP A 15 11.74 13.82 2.47
CA ASP A 15 11.39 13.40 1.11
C ASP A 15 11.97 14.34 0.04
N HIS A 16 13.01 13.88 -0.65
CA HIS A 16 13.67 14.66 -1.70
C HIS A 16 12.93 14.69 -3.05
N TYR A 17 11.91 13.83 -3.24
CA TYR A 17 11.23 13.66 -4.53
C TYR A 17 9.78 14.12 -4.49
N VAL A 18 9.06 13.81 -3.42
CA VAL A 18 7.65 14.21 -3.26
C VAL A 18 7.56 15.37 -2.29
N SER A 19 7.38 16.56 -2.84
CA SER A 19 7.16 17.78 -2.04
C SER A 19 5.69 17.97 -1.67
N PHE A 20 5.43 18.67 -0.57
CA PHE A 20 4.07 19.06 -0.21
C PHE A 20 3.39 19.90 -1.29
N LYS A 21 4.14 20.77 -1.98
CA LYS A 21 3.62 21.56 -3.10
C LYS A 21 3.11 20.66 -4.23
N LEU A 22 3.82 19.56 -4.51
CA LEU A 22 3.36 18.56 -5.47
C LEU A 22 2.05 17.90 -4.98
N VAL A 23 2.02 17.38 -3.75
CA VAL A 23 0.84 16.72 -3.17
C VAL A 23 -0.38 17.67 -3.15
N TYR A 24 -0.18 18.92 -2.72
CA TYR A 24 -1.22 19.94 -2.67
C TYR A 24 -1.78 20.30 -4.04
N ASN A 25 -0.94 20.34 -5.08
CA ASN A 25 -1.39 20.62 -6.43
C ASN A 25 -2.11 19.41 -7.04
N LEU A 26 -1.60 18.20 -6.83
CA LEU A 26 -2.25 16.95 -7.29
C LEU A 26 -3.63 16.77 -6.67
N ARG A 27 -3.81 17.14 -5.39
CA ARG A 27 -5.13 17.18 -4.74
C ARG A 27 -6.17 17.93 -5.57
N GLN A 28 -5.83 19.10 -6.12
CA GLN A 28 -6.78 19.92 -6.88
C GLN A 28 -7.29 19.22 -8.15
N LEU A 29 -6.50 18.28 -8.70
CA LEU A 29 -6.93 17.44 -9.84
C LEU A 29 -7.93 16.36 -9.42
N VAL A 30 -7.85 15.91 -8.17
CA VAL A 30 -8.65 14.79 -7.66
C VAL A 30 -9.99 15.26 -7.09
N ILE A 31 -10.00 16.35 -6.31
CA ILE A 31 -11.22 16.86 -5.64
C ILE A 31 -11.74 18.17 -6.23
N GLY A 32 -11.09 18.71 -7.25
CA GLY A 32 -11.44 19.98 -7.88
C GLY A 32 -10.79 21.20 -7.23
N LYS A 33 -10.59 22.25 -8.03
CA LYS A 33 -9.96 23.50 -7.60
C LYS A 33 -10.86 24.27 -6.65
N GLY A 34 -10.35 24.61 -5.47
CA GLY A 34 -11.09 25.42 -4.47
C GLY A 34 -12.02 24.60 -3.58
N THR A 35 -12.12 23.30 -3.79
CA THR A 35 -12.88 22.40 -2.91
C THR A 35 -12.15 22.24 -1.57
N SER A 36 -12.85 22.44 -0.45
CA SER A 36 -12.34 22.13 0.89
C SER A 36 -12.45 20.62 1.16
N TRP A 37 -11.53 20.06 1.95
CA TRP A 37 -11.64 18.67 2.43
C TRP A 37 -12.91 18.42 3.24
N SER A 38 -13.39 19.44 3.96
CA SER A 38 -14.64 19.39 4.73
C SER A 38 -15.87 19.18 3.86
N ASN A 39 -15.77 19.47 2.57
CA ASN A 39 -16.89 19.44 1.63
C ASN A 39 -16.89 18.16 0.79
N VAL A 40 -15.89 17.29 0.94
CA VAL A 40 -15.84 15.99 0.28
C VAL A 40 -16.57 14.99 1.16
N THR A 41 -17.60 14.34 0.61
CA THR A 41 -18.35 13.33 1.35
C THR A 41 -17.46 12.11 1.67
N LYS A 42 -17.83 11.36 2.70
CA LYS A 42 -17.13 10.11 3.04
C LYS A 42 -17.15 9.09 1.88
N GLU A 43 -18.24 9.07 1.12
CA GLU A 43 -18.38 8.19 -0.04
C GLU A 43 -17.43 8.59 -1.17
N GLU A 44 -17.31 9.88 -1.46
CA GLU A 44 -16.33 10.38 -2.43
C GLU A 44 -14.91 10.08 -1.94
N LEU A 45 -14.59 10.37 -0.68
CA LEU A 45 -13.27 10.06 -0.09
C LEU A 45 -12.89 8.58 -0.22
N SER A 46 -13.84 7.67 -0.05
CA SER A 46 -13.63 6.22 -0.19
C SER A 46 -13.20 5.81 -1.62
N LYS A 47 -13.62 6.56 -2.65
CA LYS A 47 -13.27 6.30 -4.06
C LYS A 47 -11.86 6.79 -4.42
N ILE A 48 -11.32 7.77 -3.69
CA ILE A 48 -10.02 8.41 -3.97
C ILE A 48 -8.94 8.06 -2.95
N SER A 49 -9.30 7.67 -1.72
CA SER A 49 -8.36 7.28 -0.68
C SER A 49 -8.75 5.94 -0.07
N PRO A 50 -7.91 4.90 -0.18
CA PRO A 50 -8.22 3.59 0.38
C PRO A 50 -8.08 3.55 1.90
N LYS A 51 -7.56 4.59 2.56
CA LYS A 51 -7.16 4.61 4.00
C LYS A 51 -8.25 4.18 4.97
N ASP A 52 -9.51 4.49 4.66
CA ASP A 52 -10.67 4.24 5.51
C ASP A 52 -11.64 3.20 4.90
N ASN A 53 -11.19 2.48 3.86
CA ASN A 53 -11.96 1.41 3.25
C ASN A 53 -11.86 0.11 4.08
N SER A 54 -12.84 -0.77 3.90
CA SER A 54 -12.76 -2.13 4.45
C SER A 54 -11.71 -2.94 3.69
N TYR A 55 -10.80 -3.59 4.42
CA TYR A 55 -9.80 -4.50 3.85
C TYR A 55 -10.18 -5.98 3.98
N LYS A 56 -11.39 -6.29 4.46
CA LYS A 56 -11.83 -7.68 4.63
C LYS A 56 -11.83 -8.41 3.28
N GLY A 57 -11.16 -9.56 3.23
CA GLY A 57 -11.06 -10.39 2.03
C GLY A 57 -10.04 -9.91 0.99
N PHE A 58 -9.22 -8.91 1.32
CA PHE A 58 -8.08 -8.55 0.48
C PHE A 58 -7.09 -9.72 0.35
N PRO A 59 -6.39 -9.83 -0.79
CA PRO A 59 -5.31 -10.79 -0.94
C PRO A 59 -4.14 -10.42 -0.01
N PRO A 60 -3.19 -11.34 0.24
CA PRO A 60 -1.93 -11.01 0.87
C PRO A 60 -1.21 -9.87 0.14
N LEU A 61 -0.52 -9.01 0.89
CA LEU A 61 0.16 -7.83 0.36
C LEU A 61 1.62 -7.76 0.81
N TYR A 62 2.49 -7.40 -0.13
CA TYR A 62 3.87 -7.00 0.12
C TYR A 62 4.02 -5.52 -0.19
N ILE A 63 4.20 -4.72 0.85
CA ILE A 63 4.31 -3.26 0.76
C ILE A 63 5.77 -2.88 1.01
N THR A 64 6.33 -2.06 0.13
CA THR A 64 7.65 -1.46 0.31
C THR A 64 7.51 0.03 0.54
N ALA A 65 8.21 0.56 1.53
CA ALA A 65 8.23 1.98 1.83
C ALA A 65 9.64 2.41 2.22
N GLY A 66 10.04 3.62 1.88
CA GLY A 66 11.29 4.20 2.37
C GLY A 66 11.03 4.96 3.66
N THR A 67 11.89 4.89 4.66
CA THR A 67 11.65 5.65 5.91
C THR A 67 11.90 7.16 5.76
N ASN A 68 12.50 7.57 4.64
CA ASN A 68 12.76 8.97 4.27
C ASN A 68 11.74 9.47 3.21
N GLU A 69 10.44 9.26 3.46
CA GLU A 69 9.36 9.70 2.58
C GLU A 69 8.18 10.30 3.35
N ILE A 70 7.42 11.20 2.73
CA ILE A 70 6.31 11.92 3.39
C ILE A 70 5.12 11.00 3.76
N SER A 71 5.01 9.85 3.08
CA SER A 71 3.86 8.95 3.20
C SER A 71 4.04 7.85 4.25
N ILE A 72 5.22 7.74 4.89
CA ILE A 72 5.58 6.57 5.70
C ILE A 72 4.59 6.28 6.84
N ASP A 73 4.17 7.31 7.57
CA ASP A 73 3.23 7.12 8.68
C ASP A 73 1.83 6.73 8.19
N ALA A 74 1.42 7.24 7.02
CA ALA A 74 0.15 6.83 6.41
C ALA A 74 0.21 5.37 5.92
N ILE A 75 1.36 4.92 5.42
CA ILE A 75 1.59 3.52 5.01
C ILE A 75 1.56 2.59 6.23
N ARG A 76 2.19 2.98 7.34
CA ARG A 76 2.17 2.23 8.61
C ARG A 76 0.75 2.09 9.16
N ASP A 77 0.00 3.19 9.29
CA ASP A 77 -1.40 3.17 9.75
C ASP A 77 -2.28 2.29 8.85
N MET A 78 -2.12 2.40 7.53
CA MET A 78 -2.87 1.56 6.58
C MET A 78 -2.52 0.08 6.73
N THR A 79 -1.23 -0.24 6.90
CA THR A 79 -0.75 -1.61 7.12
C THR A 79 -1.35 -2.22 8.39
N GLU A 80 -1.38 -1.46 9.49
CA GLU A 80 -1.97 -1.91 10.75
C GLU A 80 -3.47 -2.20 10.59
N LYS A 81 -4.22 -1.31 9.92
CA LYS A 81 -5.64 -1.52 9.64
C LYS A 81 -5.91 -2.77 8.78
N MET A 82 -5.06 -3.03 7.78
CA MET A 82 -5.15 -4.24 6.97
C MET A 82 -4.91 -5.50 7.81
N LYS A 83 -3.87 -5.50 8.65
CA LYS A 83 -3.58 -6.61 9.56
C LYS A 83 -4.72 -6.86 10.54
N LEU A 84 -5.29 -5.80 11.14
CA LEU A 84 -6.46 -5.90 12.02
C LEU A 84 -7.71 -6.43 11.31
N SER A 85 -7.78 -6.28 9.99
CA SER A 85 -8.87 -6.84 9.15
C SER A 85 -8.63 -8.31 8.76
N GLY A 86 -7.56 -8.94 9.25
CA GLY A 86 -7.19 -10.32 8.96
C GLY A 86 -6.41 -10.50 7.65
N VAL A 87 -5.90 -9.41 7.05
CA VAL A 87 -5.09 -9.49 5.83
C VAL A 87 -3.64 -9.80 6.20
N GLU A 88 -3.03 -10.76 5.51
CA GLU A 88 -1.59 -10.99 5.60
C GLU A 88 -0.84 -9.85 4.90
N VAL A 89 -0.11 -9.04 5.67
CA VAL A 89 0.65 -7.92 5.12
C VAL A 89 2.08 -7.93 5.62
N ILE A 90 3.01 -7.90 4.67
CA ILE A 90 4.43 -7.61 4.91
C ILE A 90 4.67 -6.13 4.57
N LEU A 91 5.24 -5.39 5.52
CA LEU A 91 5.76 -4.05 5.29
C LEU A 91 7.28 -4.10 5.38
N ASP A 92 7.96 -3.95 4.24
CA ASP A 92 9.42 -3.95 4.10
C ASP A 92 9.92 -2.51 4.00
N GLU A 93 10.34 -1.96 5.14
CA GLU A 93 10.80 -0.58 5.25
C GLU A 93 12.30 -0.48 4.92
N GLY A 94 12.61 0.36 3.93
CA GLY A 94 13.96 0.71 3.54
C GLY A 94 14.48 1.87 4.38
N GLU A 95 15.37 1.59 5.33
CA GLU A 95 15.90 2.62 6.23
C GLU A 95 16.69 3.69 5.46
N GLY A 96 16.32 4.96 5.66
CA GLY A 96 16.90 6.11 4.96
C GLY A 96 16.57 6.20 3.47
N LEU A 97 15.77 5.26 2.94
CA LEU A 97 15.44 5.24 1.52
C LEU A 97 14.26 6.17 1.22
N MET A 98 14.25 6.70 0.01
CA MET A 98 13.29 7.70 -0.46
C MET A 98 12.01 7.08 -1.01
N HIS A 99 11.06 7.95 -1.35
CA HIS A 99 9.83 7.58 -2.05
C HIS A 99 10.10 6.71 -3.28
N THR A 100 9.40 5.58 -3.39
CA THR A 100 9.51 4.62 -4.52
C THR A 100 10.94 4.09 -4.79
N TYR A 101 11.80 3.99 -3.78
CA TYR A 101 13.19 3.56 -3.95
C TYR A 101 13.31 2.24 -4.73
N ALA A 102 12.34 1.32 -4.63
CA ALA A 102 12.34 0.05 -5.36
C ALA A 102 12.49 0.19 -6.89
N LEU A 103 12.12 1.33 -7.49
CA LEU A 103 12.23 1.56 -8.93
C LEU A 103 13.67 1.89 -9.40
N PHE A 104 14.57 2.24 -8.49
CA PHE A 104 15.91 2.74 -8.83
C PHE A 104 16.97 1.62 -8.94
N HIS A 105 16.59 0.43 -9.41
CA HIS A 105 17.44 -0.77 -9.45
C HIS A 105 18.71 -0.62 -10.29
N MET A 106 18.74 0.28 -11.27
CA MET A 106 19.95 0.57 -12.04
C MET A 106 21.01 1.31 -11.20
N TRP A 107 20.59 2.11 -10.21
CA TRP A 107 21.47 3.01 -9.47
C TRP A 107 21.68 2.62 -7.99
N SER A 108 20.76 1.85 -7.41
CA SER A 108 20.83 1.44 -5.99
C SER A 108 20.85 -0.09 -5.83
N PRO A 109 21.86 -0.64 -5.12
CA PRO A 109 21.86 -2.04 -4.68
C PRO A 109 20.65 -2.39 -3.82
N GLN A 110 20.23 -1.48 -2.94
CA GLN A 110 19.06 -1.68 -2.06
C GLN A 110 17.78 -1.87 -2.89
N SER A 111 17.63 -1.10 -3.97
CA SER A 111 16.53 -1.29 -4.92
C SER A 111 16.57 -2.66 -5.61
N ARG A 112 17.75 -3.17 -5.97
CA ARG A 112 17.87 -4.52 -6.52
C ARG A 112 17.50 -5.60 -5.51
N TRP A 113 17.92 -5.43 -4.26
CA TRP A 113 17.57 -6.37 -3.19
C TRP A 113 16.08 -6.43 -2.93
N VAL A 114 15.41 -5.27 -2.82
CA VAL A 114 13.95 -5.26 -2.61
C VAL A 114 13.20 -5.82 -3.82
N GLN A 115 13.65 -5.54 -5.06
CA GLN A 115 13.05 -6.16 -6.25
C GLN A 115 13.19 -7.68 -6.25
N GLU A 116 14.32 -8.20 -5.79
CA GLU A 116 14.50 -9.65 -5.64
C GLU A 116 13.57 -10.24 -4.58
N LYS A 117 13.38 -9.57 -3.43
CA LYS A 117 12.38 -9.99 -2.43
C LYS A 117 10.97 -9.98 -2.99
N ILE A 118 10.58 -8.90 -3.69
CA ILE A 118 9.27 -8.80 -4.37
C ILE A 118 9.10 -9.96 -5.36
N ARG A 119 10.12 -10.25 -6.15
CA ARG A 119 10.12 -11.35 -7.13
C ARG A 119 9.92 -12.71 -6.44
N GLN A 120 10.64 -12.97 -5.35
CA GLN A 120 10.52 -14.22 -4.58
C GLN A 120 9.12 -14.36 -3.99
N TRP A 121 8.67 -13.35 -3.24
CA TRP A 121 7.35 -13.35 -2.61
C TRP A 121 6.22 -13.52 -3.64
N SER A 122 6.30 -12.82 -4.78
CA SER A 122 5.30 -12.93 -5.84
C SER A 122 5.20 -14.36 -6.38
N ARG A 123 6.34 -15.05 -6.54
CA ARG A 123 6.35 -16.45 -7.00
C ARG A 123 5.73 -17.38 -5.96
N GLU A 124 6.00 -17.17 -4.68
CA GLU A 124 5.42 -17.96 -3.59
C GLU A 124 3.90 -17.80 -3.55
N GLN A 125 3.40 -16.57 -3.62
CA GLN A 125 1.95 -16.30 -3.65
C GLN A 125 1.26 -16.96 -4.85
N LEU A 126 1.89 -16.94 -6.02
CA LEU A 126 1.37 -17.64 -7.21
C LEU A 126 1.32 -19.15 -7.01
N LEU A 127 2.37 -19.75 -6.42
CA LEU A 127 2.40 -21.18 -6.14
C LEU A 127 1.32 -21.59 -5.13
N ILE A 128 1.15 -20.82 -4.06
CA ILE A 128 0.08 -21.02 -3.06
C ILE A 128 -1.29 -20.97 -3.74
N GLY A 129 -1.52 -19.96 -4.58
CA GLY A 129 -2.77 -19.81 -5.34
C GLY A 129 -3.03 -20.94 -6.33
N MET A 130 -1.98 -21.50 -6.95
CA MET A 130 -2.11 -22.66 -7.84
C MET A 130 -2.43 -23.95 -7.07
N GLN A 131 -1.77 -24.16 -5.94
CA GLN A 131 -2.00 -25.33 -5.09
C GLN A 131 -3.43 -25.34 -4.51
N SER A 132 -3.92 -24.20 -4.03
CA SER A 132 -5.29 -24.09 -3.49
C SER A 132 -6.34 -24.46 -4.55
N LYS A 133 -6.20 -23.97 -5.79
CA LYS A 133 -7.07 -24.34 -6.92
C LYS A 133 -7.00 -25.83 -7.26
N SER A 134 -5.80 -26.43 -7.25
CA SER A 134 -5.64 -27.85 -7.53
C SER A 134 -6.27 -28.75 -6.44
N ASN A 135 -6.23 -28.32 -5.18
CA ASN A 135 -6.83 -29.03 -4.06
C ASN A 135 -8.36 -28.90 -4.07
N ILE A 136 -8.90 -27.74 -4.44
CA ILE A 136 -10.35 -27.56 -4.66
C ILE A 136 -10.84 -28.53 -5.75
N ASN A 137 -10.13 -28.64 -6.87
CA ASN A 137 -10.51 -29.53 -7.98
C ASN A 137 -10.39 -31.03 -7.65
N ARG A 138 -9.61 -31.42 -6.64
CA ARG A 138 -9.51 -32.82 -6.19
C ARG A 138 -10.61 -33.20 -5.20
N VAL A 139 -11.13 -32.25 -4.43
CA VAL A 139 -12.17 -32.50 -3.41
C VAL A 139 -13.58 -32.59 -4.04
N THR A 140 -13.79 -32.10 -5.27
CA THR A 140 -15.08 -32.14 -5.98
C THR A 140 -15.43 -33.44 -6.69
N ILE A 141 -14.61 -34.50 -6.59
CA ILE A 141 -14.93 -35.81 -7.18
C ILE A 141 -15.24 -36.80 -6.07
N ASN A 142 -16.48 -36.79 -5.56
CA ASN A 142 -17.04 -37.92 -4.83
C ASN A 142 -17.99 -38.68 -5.78
N PRO A 143 -17.55 -39.78 -6.42
CA PRO A 143 -18.40 -40.58 -7.29
C PRO A 143 -19.38 -41.49 -6.52
N ALA A 144 -19.54 -41.36 -5.20
CA ALA A 144 -20.37 -42.26 -4.40
C ALA A 144 -21.88 -41.93 -4.35
N CYS A 145 -22.39 -41.06 -5.23
CA CYS A 145 -23.82 -40.87 -5.44
C CYS A 145 -24.13 -40.87 -6.95
N VAL A 146 -24.14 -42.07 -7.54
CA VAL A 146 -24.85 -42.38 -8.79
C VAL A 146 -25.53 -43.73 -8.60
#